data_AF-A0AAE2RJ79-F1
#
_entry.id   AF-A0AAE2RJ79-F1
#
_cell.length_a   1.000
_cell.length_b   1.000
_cell.length_c   1.000
_cell.angle_alpha   90.00
_cell.angle_beta   90.00
_cell.angle_gamma   90.00
#
_symmetry.space_group_name_H-M   'P 1'
#
loop_
_entity.id
_entity.type
_entity.pdbx_description
1 polymer ?
#
loop_
_entity_poly.entity_id
_entity_poly.type
_entity_poly.pdbx_seq_one_letter_code
_entity_poly.pdbx_strand_id
1 'polypeptide(L)'
;MAIVSENITIHRDGAGHANEVKPLIEALQDVAKSRSTRDFYRAVEAGGVRCFLRVPLTSDVQAVDSAALGRVMRKVLRKAVEAAGSGDQIVVDFLPDPDGGLRIAAGPATEMGDWSLPR
;
A
#
# COMPACT_ATOMS: atom_id res chain seq x y z
N MET A 1 6.00 -4.42 17.39
CA MET A 1 5.15 -5.06 16.35
C MET A 1 6.09 -5.53 15.24
N ALA A 2 5.62 -6.14 14.16
CA ALA A 2 6.50 -6.54 13.07
C ALA A 2 6.10 -5.80 11.80
N ILE A 3 7.08 -5.35 11.01
CA ILE A 3 6.85 -4.82 9.67
C ILE A 3 6.45 -5.98 8.76
N VAL A 4 5.28 -5.88 8.15
CA VAL A 4 4.76 -6.85 7.17
C VAL A 4 5.01 -6.28 5.79
N SER A 5 5.49 -7.08 4.84
CA SER A 5 5.64 -6.61 3.46
C SER A 5 5.30 -7.67 2.43
N GLU A 6 4.88 -7.19 1.26
CA GLU A 6 4.54 -8.00 0.09
C GLU A 6 4.96 -7.23 -1.18
N ASN A 7 5.28 -7.95 -2.25
CA ASN A 7 5.65 -7.36 -3.53
C ASN A 7 4.48 -7.41 -4.53
N ILE A 8 4.37 -6.37 -5.34
CA ILE A 8 3.51 -6.35 -6.53
C ILE A 8 4.33 -6.03 -7.76
N THR A 9 3.98 -6.66 -8.88
CA THR A 9 4.60 -6.40 -10.18
C THR A 9 4.29 -5.00 -10.67
N ILE A 10 5.31 -4.28 -11.15
CA ILE A 10 5.15 -3.04 -11.92
C ILE A 10 5.30 -3.39 -13.41
N HIS A 11 4.42 -2.85 -14.24
CA HIS A 11 4.49 -2.97 -15.69
C HIS A 11 5.16 -1.71 -16.25
N ARG A 12 6.37 -1.86 -16.81
CA ARG A 12 7.25 -0.77 -17.29
C ARG A 12 7.08 -0.41 -18.76
N ASP A 13 6.27 -1.14 -19.51
CA ASP A 13 5.97 -0.83 -20.90
C ASP A 13 4.46 -0.66 -21.03
N GLY A 14 4.00 0.57 -21.22
CA GLY A 14 2.60 0.88 -21.55
C GLY A 14 2.14 0.32 -22.91
N ALA A 15 3.00 -0.42 -23.60
CA ALA A 15 2.76 -1.00 -24.91
C ALA A 15 2.37 -2.48 -24.78
N GLY A 16 1.09 -2.75 -24.46
CA GLY A 16 0.50 -4.06 -24.79
C GLY A 16 -0.28 -4.79 -23.70
N HIS A 17 -0.63 -4.14 -22.58
CA HIS A 17 -1.44 -4.80 -21.55
C HIS A 17 -2.88 -4.29 -21.52
N ALA A 18 -3.79 -5.24 -21.35
CA ALA A 18 -5.24 -5.10 -21.34
C ALA A 18 -5.72 -3.97 -20.40
N ASN A 19 -6.98 -3.54 -20.56
CA ASN A 19 -7.70 -2.50 -19.81
C ASN A 19 -7.63 -2.54 -18.25
N GLU A 20 -6.81 -3.41 -17.66
CA GLU A 20 -6.76 -3.75 -16.24
C GLU A 20 -5.55 -3.15 -15.49
N VAL A 21 -4.49 -2.71 -16.18
CA VAL A 21 -3.32 -2.05 -15.56
C VAL A 21 -3.40 -0.53 -15.69
N LYS A 22 -3.05 0.19 -14.62
CA LYS A 22 -3.18 1.66 -14.52
C LYS A 22 -1.98 2.31 -13.83
N PRO A 23 -1.71 3.59 -14.07
CA PRO A 23 -0.76 4.35 -13.26
C PRO A 23 -1.05 4.18 -11.76
N LEU A 24 -0.01 4.09 -10.92
CA LEU A 24 -0.16 3.76 -9.49
C LEU A 24 -1.19 4.65 -8.77
N ILE A 25 -1.18 5.96 -9.05
CA ILE A 25 -2.12 6.90 -8.45
C ILE A 25 -3.57 6.59 -8.86
N GLU A 26 -3.82 6.26 -10.13
CA GLU A 26 -5.14 5.86 -10.60
C GLU A 26 -5.59 4.53 -10.00
N ALA A 27 -4.67 3.56 -9.89
CA ALA A 27 -4.94 2.28 -9.25
C ALA A 27 -5.29 2.45 -7.76
N LEU A 28 -4.59 3.35 -7.05
CA LEU A 28 -4.89 3.69 -5.67
C LEU A 28 -6.28 4.33 -5.52
N GLN A 29 -6.68 5.18 -6.47
CA GLN A 29 -8.04 5.75 -6.48
C GLN A 29 -9.10 4.66 -6.64
N ASP A 30 -8.89 3.68 -7.53
CA ASP A 30 -9.80 2.55 -7.68
C ASP A 30 -9.88 1.70 -6.40
N VAL A 31 -8.73 1.42 -5.79
CA VAL A 31 -8.66 0.68 -4.52
C VAL A 31 -9.44 1.42 -3.44
N ALA A 32 -9.24 2.73 -3.29
CA ALA A 32 -9.96 3.56 -2.32
C ALA A 32 -11.48 3.59 -2.58
N LYS A 33 -11.92 3.56 -3.84
CA LYS A 33 -13.34 3.54 -4.22
C LYS A 33 -14.00 2.17 -3.98
N SER A 34 -13.23 1.08 -3.98
CA SER A 34 -13.78 -0.26 -3.84
C SER A 34 -14.48 -0.48 -2.49
N ARG A 35 -15.66 -1.12 -2.52
CA ARG A 35 -16.45 -1.41 -1.32
C ARG A 35 -15.65 -2.18 -0.27
N SER A 36 -14.92 -3.22 -0.69
CA SER A 36 -14.13 -4.05 0.22
C SER A 36 -13.05 -3.27 0.99
N THR A 37 -12.44 -2.26 0.36
CA THR A 37 -11.45 -1.40 1.00
C THR A 37 -12.11 -0.39 1.95
N ARG A 38 -13.24 0.20 1.55
CA ARG A 38 -14.02 1.09 2.43
C ARG A 38 -14.54 0.38 3.66
N ASP A 39 -15.09 -0.83 3.51
CA ASP A 39 -15.57 -1.64 4.62
C ASP A 39 -14.42 -2.03 5.56
N PHE A 40 -13.24 -2.33 5.00
CA PHE A 40 -12.03 -2.58 5.78
C PHE A 40 -11.62 -1.35 6.62
N TYR A 41 -11.44 -0.18 6.00
CA TYR A 41 -11.01 1.02 6.74
C TYR A 41 -12.02 1.46 7.80
N ARG A 42 -13.33 1.28 7.56
CA ARG A 42 -14.36 1.53 8.59
C ARG A 42 -14.16 0.64 9.83
N ALA A 43 -13.82 -0.63 9.65
CA ALA A 43 -13.54 -1.54 10.76
C ALA A 43 -12.26 -1.15 11.52
N VAL A 44 -11.22 -0.74 10.79
CA VAL A 44 -9.96 -0.25 11.36
C VAL A 44 -10.19 1.03 12.20
N GLU A 45 -10.94 2.00 11.66
CA GLU A 45 -11.30 3.25 12.34
C GLU A 45 -12.16 2.98 13.59
N ALA A 46 -13.12 2.06 13.51
CA ALA A 46 -13.93 1.64 14.66
C ALA A 46 -13.09 0.98 15.77
N GLY A 47 -11.98 0.33 15.41
CA GLY A 47 -10.98 -0.17 16.37
C GLY A 47 -10.08 0.92 16.97
N GLY A 48 -10.19 2.17 16.51
CA GLY A 48 -9.38 3.29 16.98
C GLY A 48 -7.95 3.29 16.45
N VAL A 49 -7.67 2.56 15.36
CA VAL A 49 -6.35 2.53 14.71
C VAL A 49 -6.33 3.53 13.56
N ARG A 50 -5.27 4.33 13.46
CA ARG A 50 -5.07 5.26 12.33
C ARG A 50 -4.11 4.67 11.32
N CYS A 51 -4.42 4.81 10.03
CA CYS A 51 -3.57 4.35 8.94
C CYS A 51 -3.10 5.53 8.09
N PHE A 52 -1.82 5.55 7.76
CA PHE A 52 -1.19 6.53 6.87
C PHE A 52 -0.60 5.82 5.66
N LEU A 53 -0.63 6.48 4.51
CA LEU A 53 -0.12 5.95 3.24
C LEU A 53 1.04 6.82 2.76
N ARG A 54 2.20 6.22 2.48
CA ARG A 54 3.36 6.88 1.87
C ARG A 54 3.59 6.29 0.48
N VAL A 55 3.41 7.12 -0.53
CA VAL A 55 3.50 6.74 -1.94
C VAL A 55 4.62 7.53 -2.62
N PRO A 56 5.57 6.87 -3.31
CA PRO A 56 6.64 7.54 -4.00
C PRO A 56 6.04 8.24 -5.23
N LEU A 57 6.37 9.53 -5.41
CA LEU A 57 5.94 10.33 -6.56
C LEU A 57 6.86 10.16 -7.78
N THR A 58 7.64 9.08 -7.83
CA THR A 58 8.62 8.85 -8.90
C THR A 58 7.92 8.56 -10.23
N SER A 59 8.41 9.15 -11.31
CA SER A 59 7.98 8.90 -12.70
C SER A 59 8.16 7.45 -13.16
N ASP A 60 8.93 6.65 -12.41
CA ASP A 60 9.35 5.30 -12.79
C ASP A 60 8.32 4.20 -12.43
N VAL A 61 7.25 4.53 -11.70
CA VAL A 61 6.17 3.58 -11.43
C VAL A 61 5.11 3.68 -12.52
N GLN A 62 5.26 2.84 -13.55
CA GLN A 62 4.56 3.03 -14.81
C GLN A 62 3.12 2.47 -14.84
N ALA A 63 2.87 1.26 -14.35
CA ALA A 63 1.50 0.76 -14.17
C ALA A 63 1.42 -0.45 -13.21
N VAL A 64 0.28 -0.60 -12.55
CA VAL A 64 -0.06 -1.75 -11.68
C VAL A 64 -1.52 -2.16 -11.91
N ASP A 65 -1.85 -3.42 -11.66
CA ASP A 65 -3.23 -3.91 -11.61
C ASP A 65 -3.92 -3.41 -10.32
N SER A 66 -5.04 -2.69 -10.45
CA SER A 66 -5.78 -2.13 -9.31
C SER A 66 -6.34 -3.20 -8.37
N ALA A 67 -6.80 -4.33 -8.90
CA ALA A 67 -7.38 -5.42 -8.10
C ALA A 67 -6.29 -6.17 -7.33
N ALA A 68 -5.15 -6.46 -7.96
CA ALA A 68 -3.98 -7.03 -7.32
C ALA A 68 -3.46 -6.08 -6.23
N LEU A 69 -3.33 -4.78 -6.53
CA LEU A 69 -2.92 -3.76 -5.57
C LEU A 69 -3.84 -3.76 -4.35
N GLY A 70 -5.16 -3.70 -4.57
CA GLY A 70 -6.13 -3.71 -3.48
C GLY A 70 -6.08 -4.98 -2.62
N ARG A 71 -5.84 -6.15 -3.22
CA ARG A 71 -5.67 -7.41 -2.48
C ARG A 71 -4.42 -7.37 -1.62
N VAL A 72 -3.28 -6.95 -2.17
CA VAL A 72 -2.00 -6.86 -1.45
C VAL A 72 -2.08 -5.84 -0.31
N MET A 73 -2.60 -4.64 -0.58
CA MET A 73 -2.79 -3.61 0.46
C MET A 73 -3.62 -4.12 1.62
N ARG A 74 -4.78 -4.72 1.36
CA ARG A 74 -5.64 -5.27 2.42
C ARG A 74 -4.97 -6.41 3.18
N LYS A 75 -4.18 -7.26 2.51
CA LYS A 75 -3.41 -8.34 3.16
C LYS A 75 -2.38 -7.78 4.13
N VAL A 76 -1.56 -6.83 3.68
CA VAL A 76 -0.51 -6.20 4.47
C VAL A 76 -1.11 -5.41 5.64
N LEU A 77 -2.13 -4.59 5.36
CA LEU A 77 -2.82 -3.80 6.38
C LEU A 77 -3.52 -4.66 7.41
N ARG A 78 -4.21 -5.74 7.01
CA ARG A 78 -4.89 -6.62 7.97
C ARG A 78 -3.89 -7.22 8.96
N LYS A 79 -2.77 -7.76 8.47
CA LYS A 79 -1.73 -8.32 9.32
C LYS A 79 -1.11 -7.27 10.26
N ALA A 80 -0.92 -6.04 9.78
CA ALA A 80 -0.42 -4.95 10.62
C ALA A 80 -1.46 -4.54 11.68
N VAL A 81 -2.73 -4.37 11.32
CA VAL A 81 -3.80 -3.98 12.24
C VAL A 81 -4.13 -5.07 13.26
N GLU A 82 -4.05 -6.36 12.90
CA GLU A 82 -4.25 -7.47 13.84
C GLU A 82 -3.30 -7.43 15.04
N ALA A 83 -2.11 -6.84 14.86
CA ALA A 83 -1.13 -6.67 15.93
C ALA A 83 -1.23 -5.30 16.64
N ALA A 84 -2.12 -4.41 16.17
CA ALA A 84 -2.26 -3.04 16.64
C ALA A 84 -3.40 -2.88 17.67
N GLY A 85 -3.21 -2.00 18.64
CA GLY A 85 -4.19 -1.60 19.63
C GLY A 85 -4.86 -0.25 19.33
N SER A 86 -5.91 0.08 20.09
CA SER A 86 -6.57 1.38 19.99
C SER A 86 -5.58 2.51 20.30
N GLY A 87 -5.54 3.54 19.44
CA GLY A 87 -4.60 4.66 19.53
C GLY A 87 -3.36 4.50 18.66
N ASP A 88 -3.04 3.29 18.20
CA ASP A 88 -1.89 3.01 17.36
C ASP A 88 -2.00 3.67 15.98
N GLN A 89 -0.82 3.92 15.42
CA GLN A 89 -0.67 4.47 14.08
C GLN A 89 0.10 3.47 13.21
N ILE A 90 -0.53 3.05 12.13
CA ILE A 90 0.05 2.18 11.12
C ILE A 90 0.42 3.02 9.91
N VAL A 91 1.62 2.81 9.39
CA VAL A 91 2.09 3.42 8.15
C VAL A 91 2.21 2.34 7.10
N VAL A 92 1.77 2.63 5.88
CA VAL A 92 1.91 1.79 4.70
C VAL A 92 2.83 2.48 3.70
N ASP A 93 3.95 1.85 3.39
CA ASP A 93 4.96 2.34 2.47
C ASP A 93 4.93 1.61 1.15
N PHE A 94 5.09 2.39 0.11
CA PHE A 94 5.29 1.93 -1.25
C PHE A 94 6.75 2.22 -1.59
N LEU A 95 7.53 1.18 -1.82
CA LEU A 95 8.97 1.28 -1.99
C LEU A 95 9.34 0.61 -3.32
N PRO A 96 10.01 1.30 -4.25
CA PRO A 96 10.53 0.65 -5.45
C PRO A 96 11.43 -0.52 -5.04
N ASP A 97 11.22 -1.66 -5.67
CA ASP A 97 12.07 -2.85 -5.50
C ASP A 97 13.19 -2.78 -6.56
N PRO A 98 14.48 -2.97 -6.18
CA PRO A 98 15.59 -3.04 -7.12
C PRO A 98 15.36 -4.02 -8.28
N ASP A 99 14.63 -5.12 -8.03
CA ASP A 99 14.32 -6.15 -9.03
C ASP A 99 13.14 -5.77 -9.96
N GLY A 100 12.60 -4.56 -9.80
CA GLY A 100 11.61 -3.97 -10.69
C GLY A 100 10.14 -4.17 -10.33
N GLY A 101 9.89 -4.54 -9.07
CA GLY A 101 8.55 -4.51 -8.46
C GLY A 101 8.31 -3.27 -7.59
N LEU A 102 7.16 -3.28 -6.94
CA LEU A 102 6.81 -2.34 -5.88
C LEU A 102 6.61 -3.14 -4.59
N ARG A 103 7.44 -2.87 -3.59
CA ARG A 103 7.27 -3.43 -2.26
C ARG A 103 6.28 -2.58 -1.47
N ILE A 104 5.25 -3.22 -0.95
CA ILE A 104 4.26 -2.62 -0.06
C ILE A 104 4.53 -3.14 1.34
N ALA A 105 4.94 -2.25 2.25
CA ALA A 105 5.24 -2.58 3.64
C ALA A 105 4.29 -1.86 4.59
N ALA A 106 3.87 -2.48 5.68
CA ALA A 106 3.15 -1.80 6.75
C ALA A 106 3.59 -2.24 8.14
N GLY A 107 3.54 -1.29 9.06
CA GLY A 107 3.91 -1.50 10.46
C GLY A 107 3.62 -0.25 11.30
N PRO A 108 3.97 -0.28 12.59
CA PRO A 108 3.84 0.88 13.47
C PRO A 108 4.64 2.06 12.96
N ALA A 109 4.11 3.27 13.10
CA ALA A 109 4.81 4.49 12.70
C ALA A 109 6.21 4.61 13.33
N THR A 110 6.40 4.13 14.56
CA THR A 110 7.68 4.14 15.28
C THR A 110 8.74 3.20 14.69
N GLU A 111 8.33 2.15 13.98
CA GLU A 111 9.23 1.16 13.37
C GLU A 111 9.47 1.43 11.88
N MET A 112 8.54 2.13 11.23
CA MET A 112 8.57 2.42 9.78
C MET A 112 9.48 3.61 9.40
N GLY A 113 10.14 4.26 10.37
CA GLY A 113 11.07 5.38 10.16
C GLY A 113 10.39 6.72 9.84
N ASP A 114 11.05 7.82 10.23
CA ASP A 114 10.54 9.18 10.08
C ASP A 114 10.72 9.76 8.65
N TRP A 115 9.97 10.82 8.32
CA TRP A 115 9.79 11.46 6.99
C TRP A 115 11.08 12.02 6.31
N SER A 116 12.25 11.82 6.90
CA SER A 116 13.54 12.33 6.42
C SER A 116 14.30 11.26 5.62
N LEU A 117 14.11 11.23 4.30
CA LEU A 117 15.05 10.57 3.39
C LEU A 117 16.42 11.29 3.43
N PRO A 118 17.57 10.63 3.13
CA PRO A 118 17.79 9.21 2.83
C PRO A 118 18.80 8.55 3.82
N ARG A 119 19.00 7.24 3.68
CA ARG A 119 20.31 6.63 3.92
C ARG A 119 20.84 6.09 2.61
#